data_AF-A0A069RFC2-F1
#
_entry.id   AF-A0A069RFC2-F1
#
_cell.length_a   1.000
_cell.length_b   1.000
_cell.length_c   1.000
_cell.angle_alpha   90.00
_cell.angle_beta   90.00
_cell.angle_gamma   90.00
#
_symmetry.space_group_name_H-M   'P 1'
#
loop_
_entity.id
_entity.type
_entity.pdbx_description
1 polymer ?
#
loop_
_entity_poly.entity_id
_entity_poly.type
_entity_poly.pdbx_seq_one_letter_code
_entity_poly.pdbx_strand_id
1 'polypeptide(L)'
;MNLFEAWNNSYENLSDKEYEAFWNDYLPKEMENYKYLLQNKDEVVSGKLSEVAQKFDMDSVTFTGFLDGINDSLNERIDLESLVEDSDVKLEINFEKLYFNMLEAKAHWLFDLAEWDGVLSADERKQIKKEYNKTKTVVNENKTGRNEPCPCGSGKKYKKCCGK
;
A
#
# COMPACT_ATOMS: atom_id res chain seq x y z
N MET A 1 10.76 -25.41 0.35
CA MET A 1 10.47 -24.02 0.01
C MET A 1 9.23 -23.64 0.79
N ASN A 2 9.31 -22.54 1.53
CA ASN A 2 8.10 -21.95 2.11
C ASN A 2 7.23 -21.38 0.97
N LEU A 3 5.98 -21.01 1.27
CA LEU A 3 5.06 -20.49 0.26
C LEU A 3 5.54 -19.15 -0.31
N PHE A 4 6.23 -18.34 0.49
CA PHE A 4 6.71 -17.01 0.09
C PHE A 4 7.88 -17.06 -0.91
N GLU A 5 8.82 -17.99 -0.73
CA GLU A 5 9.86 -18.31 -1.70
C GLU A 5 9.26 -18.81 -3.01
N ALA A 6 8.24 -19.68 -2.95
CA ALA A 6 7.54 -20.15 -4.14
C ALA A 6 6.86 -19.00 -4.90
N TRP A 7 6.26 -18.05 -4.17
CA TRP A 7 5.68 -16.84 -4.73
C TRP A 7 6.75 -15.98 -5.43
N ASN A 8 7.84 -15.65 -4.75
CA ASN A 8 8.92 -14.83 -5.33
C ASN A 8 9.51 -15.46 -6.60
N ASN A 9 9.73 -16.78 -6.58
CA ASN A 9 10.23 -17.54 -7.73
C ASN A 9 9.27 -17.55 -8.93
N SER A 10 7.97 -17.28 -8.72
CA SER A 10 6.96 -17.35 -9.78
C SER A 10 7.15 -16.27 -10.86
N TYR A 11 7.78 -15.14 -10.50
CA TYR A 11 8.01 -14.03 -11.44
C TYR A 11 9.48 -13.61 -11.60
N GLU A 12 10.40 -14.09 -10.75
CA GLU A 12 11.81 -13.64 -10.72
C GLU A 12 12.58 -13.93 -12.02
N ASN A 13 12.22 -14.99 -12.75
CA ASN A 13 12.92 -15.43 -13.98
C ASN A 13 12.07 -15.31 -15.26
N LEU A 14 10.97 -14.56 -15.21
CA LEU A 14 10.10 -14.36 -16.37
C LEU A 14 10.70 -13.32 -17.34
N SER A 15 10.50 -13.51 -18.63
CA SER A 15 10.73 -12.43 -19.60
C SER A 15 9.76 -11.27 -19.38
N ASP A 16 10.08 -10.06 -19.86
CA ASP A 16 9.20 -8.88 -19.72
C ASP A 16 7.74 -9.17 -20.14
N LYS A 17 7.55 -9.94 -21.22
CA LYS A 17 6.23 -10.31 -21.73
C LYS A 17 5.49 -11.29 -20.81
N GLU A 18 6.21 -12.24 -20.23
CA GLU A 18 5.63 -13.22 -19.31
C GLU A 18 5.33 -12.58 -17.95
N TYR A 19 6.19 -11.67 -17.50
CA TYR A 19 5.98 -10.85 -16.30
C TYR A 19 4.71 -10.00 -16.45
N GLU A 20 4.57 -9.27 -17.56
CA GLU A 20 3.33 -8.53 -17.85
C GLU A 20 2.09 -9.44 -17.89
N ALA A 21 2.18 -10.62 -18.53
CA ALA A 21 1.08 -11.57 -18.58
C ALA A 21 0.70 -12.10 -17.19
N PHE A 22 1.69 -12.37 -16.33
CA PHE A 22 1.49 -12.80 -14.95
C PHE A 22 0.73 -11.75 -14.14
N TRP A 23 1.18 -10.49 -14.16
CA TRP A 23 0.50 -9.42 -13.43
C TRP A 23 -0.88 -9.09 -14.01
N ASN A 24 -1.07 -9.21 -15.33
CA ASN A 24 -2.39 -9.03 -15.93
C ASN A 24 -3.40 -10.11 -15.48
N ASP A 25 -2.95 -11.31 -15.12
CA ASP A 25 -3.80 -12.37 -14.54
C ASP A 25 -3.98 -12.21 -13.02
N TYR A 26 -2.93 -11.79 -12.31
CA TYR A 26 -2.94 -11.66 -10.86
C TYR A 26 -3.71 -10.42 -10.37
N LEU A 27 -3.49 -9.24 -10.97
CA LEU A 27 -4.07 -7.97 -10.50
C LEU A 27 -5.61 -7.99 -10.42
N PRO A 28 -6.36 -8.58 -11.38
CA PRO A 28 -7.81 -8.70 -11.25
C PRO A 28 -8.24 -9.55 -10.06
N LYS A 29 -7.53 -10.65 -9.78
CA LYS A 29 -7.83 -11.53 -8.64
C LYS A 29 -7.55 -10.82 -7.31
N GLU A 30 -6.41 -10.13 -7.21
CA GLU A 30 -6.07 -9.29 -6.07
C GLU A 30 -7.14 -8.20 -5.83
N MET A 31 -7.59 -7.54 -6.89
CA MET A 31 -8.62 -6.51 -6.81
C MET A 31 -9.95 -7.06 -6.26
N GLU A 32 -10.37 -8.26 -6.69
CA GLU A 32 -11.58 -8.92 -6.16
C GLU A 32 -11.44 -9.28 -4.67
N ASN A 33 -10.25 -9.68 -4.22
CA ASN A 33 -9.99 -9.91 -2.79
C ASN A 33 -10.19 -8.63 -1.97
N TYR A 34 -9.57 -7.52 -2.40
CA TYR A 34 -9.74 -6.23 -1.72
C TYR A 34 -11.19 -5.78 -1.73
N LYS A 35 -11.88 -5.94 -2.86
CA LYS A 35 -13.30 -5.62 -2.98
C LYS A 35 -14.16 -6.40 -1.98
N TYR A 36 -13.94 -7.71 -1.85
CA TYR A 36 -14.61 -8.53 -0.84
C TYR A 36 -14.32 -8.03 0.57
N LEU A 37 -13.06 -7.73 0.90
CA LEU A 37 -12.66 -7.27 2.24
C LEU A 37 -13.24 -5.89 2.59
N LEU A 38 -13.31 -4.97 1.62
CA LEU A 38 -13.93 -3.66 1.81
C LEU A 38 -15.45 -3.77 1.97
N GLN A 39 -16.12 -4.66 1.22
CA GLN A 39 -17.55 -4.92 1.39
C GLN A 39 -17.87 -5.57 2.73
N ASN A 40 -16.99 -6.44 3.22
CA ASN A 40 -17.12 -7.16 4.49
C ASN A 40 -16.20 -6.58 5.57
N LYS A 41 -16.14 -5.24 5.67
CA LYS A 41 -15.19 -4.54 6.55
C LYS A 41 -15.26 -4.91 8.04
N ASP A 42 -16.42 -5.41 8.48
CA ASP A 42 -16.67 -5.81 9.87
C ASP A 42 -16.34 -7.30 10.11
N GLU A 43 -16.04 -8.07 9.05
CA GLU A 43 -15.62 -9.47 9.10
C GLU A 43 -14.09 -9.57 9.21
N VAL A 44 -13.60 -10.17 10.28
CA VAL A 44 -12.18 -10.56 10.38
C VAL A 44 -12.04 -11.94 9.74
N VAL A 45 -11.41 -11.99 8.57
CA VAL A 45 -11.13 -13.26 7.90
C VAL A 45 -9.99 -13.97 8.63
N SER A 46 -10.30 -15.11 9.25
CA SER A 46 -9.30 -15.96 9.90
C SER A 46 -9.53 -17.43 9.58
N GLY A 47 -8.46 -18.22 9.63
CA GLY A 47 -8.51 -19.66 9.38
C GLY A 47 -7.17 -20.17 8.89
N LYS A 48 -7.16 -21.42 8.42
CA LYS A 48 -5.96 -21.98 7.80
C LYS A 48 -5.70 -21.31 6.46
N LEU A 49 -4.44 -21.07 6.13
CA LEU A 49 -4.06 -20.42 4.88
C LEU A 49 -4.70 -21.09 3.66
N SER A 50 -4.69 -22.42 3.60
CA SER A 50 -5.31 -23.19 2.52
C SER A 50 -6.82 -22.95 2.38
N GLU A 51 -7.54 -22.82 3.49
CA GLU A 51 -8.99 -22.56 3.51
C GLU A 51 -9.29 -21.12 3.10
N VAL A 52 -8.51 -20.17 3.61
CA VAL A 52 -8.67 -18.75 3.28
C VAL A 52 -8.33 -18.50 1.82
N ALA A 53 -7.25 -19.09 1.29
CA ALA A 53 -6.87 -18.99 -0.12
C ALA A 53 -8.01 -19.50 -1.03
N GLN A 54 -8.61 -20.65 -0.70
CA GLN A 54 -9.75 -21.20 -1.44
C GLN A 54 -10.98 -20.30 -1.40
N LYS A 55 -11.25 -19.61 -0.27
CA LYS A 55 -12.35 -18.64 -0.16
C LYS A 55 -12.20 -17.50 -1.17
N PHE A 56 -10.98 -17.15 -1.53
CA PHE A 56 -10.63 -16.10 -2.49
C PHE A 56 -10.33 -16.63 -3.91
N ASP A 57 -10.65 -17.90 -4.20
CA ASP A 57 -10.38 -18.55 -5.49
C ASP A 57 -8.89 -18.48 -5.90
N MET A 58 -8.00 -18.55 -4.91
CA MET A 58 -6.54 -18.55 -5.08
C MET A 58 -5.93 -19.83 -4.52
N ASP A 59 -4.83 -20.27 -5.10
CA ASP A 59 -3.97 -21.28 -4.48
C ASP A 59 -3.12 -20.66 -3.35
N SER A 60 -2.57 -21.51 -2.48
CA SER A 60 -1.75 -21.10 -1.33
C SER A 60 -0.58 -20.17 -1.71
N VAL A 61 0.04 -20.37 -2.88
CA VAL A 61 1.20 -19.59 -3.33
C VAL A 61 0.75 -18.23 -3.85
N THR A 62 -0.25 -18.20 -4.72
CA THR A 62 -0.83 -16.94 -5.23
C THR A 62 -1.40 -16.08 -4.10
N PHE A 63 -2.09 -16.71 -3.15
CA PHE A 63 -2.62 -16.00 -1.98
C PHE A 63 -1.51 -15.46 -1.06
N THR A 64 -0.34 -16.10 -1.01
CA THR A 64 0.82 -15.57 -0.28
C THR A 64 1.30 -14.24 -0.88
N GLY A 65 1.19 -14.05 -2.20
CA GLY A 65 1.44 -12.75 -2.84
C GLY A 65 0.47 -11.66 -2.38
N PHE A 66 -0.79 -12.03 -2.21
CA PHE A 66 -1.79 -11.11 -1.66
C PHE A 66 -1.48 -10.77 -0.19
N LEU A 67 -1.10 -11.79 0.59
CA LEU A 67 -0.66 -11.61 1.97
C LEU A 67 0.53 -10.67 2.06
N ASP A 68 1.51 -10.77 1.17
CA ASP A 68 2.67 -9.86 1.09
C ASP A 68 2.24 -8.40 0.90
N GLY A 69 1.37 -8.13 -0.08
CA GLY A 69 0.86 -6.80 -0.33
C GLY A 69 0.04 -6.21 0.83
N ILE A 70 -0.81 -7.02 1.46
CA ILE A 70 -1.66 -6.55 2.56
C ILE A 70 -0.94 -6.52 3.92
N ASN A 71 0.18 -7.22 4.09
CA ASN A 71 0.85 -7.44 5.38
C ASN A 71 1.18 -6.13 6.10
N ASP A 72 1.68 -5.14 5.36
CA ASP A 72 2.01 -3.83 5.90
C ASP A 72 0.78 -3.04 6.36
N SER A 73 -0.42 -3.46 5.96
CA SER A 73 -1.70 -2.82 6.28
C SER A 73 -2.46 -3.55 7.40
N LEU A 74 -1.99 -4.70 7.86
CA LEU A 74 -2.58 -5.43 8.98
C LEU A 74 -2.21 -4.78 10.32
N ASN A 75 -3.09 -4.96 11.32
CA ASN A 75 -2.82 -4.62 12.72
C ASN A 75 -1.71 -5.52 13.28
N GLU A 76 -1.78 -6.81 12.98
CA GLU A 76 -0.78 -7.82 13.33
C GLU A 76 -0.13 -8.35 12.04
N ARG A 77 1.18 -8.17 11.90
CA ARG A 77 1.92 -8.66 10.72
C ARG A 77 2.00 -10.18 10.78
N ILE A 78 1.87 -10.79 9.62
CA ILE A 78 2.07 -12.23 9.41
C ILE A 78 3.52 -12.45 9.01
N ASP A 79 4.15 -13.46 9.60
CA ASP A 79 5.48 -13.90 9.19
C ASP A 79 5.37 -14.78 7.93
N LEU A 80 5.69 -14.18 6.79
CA LEU A 80 5.57 -14.84 5.48
C LEU A 80 6.69 -15.87 5.25
N GLU A 81 7.85 -15.71 5.89
CA GLU A 81 9.00 -16.60 5.69
C GLU A 81 8.79 -17.98 6.34
N SER A 82 7.97 -18.06 7.39
CA SER A 82 7.63 -19.32 8.06
C SER A 82 6.28 -19.92 7.64
N LEU A 83 5.64 -19.30 6.64
CA LEU A 83 4.28 -19.62 6.24
C LEU A 83 4.17 -20.98 5.51
N VAL A 84 3.23 -21.80 5.98
CA VAL A 84 2.85 -23.09 5.37
C VAL A 84 1.33 -23.17 5.19
N GLU A 85 0.84 -24.15 4.44
CA GLU A 85 -0.60 -24.28 4.11
C GLU A 85 -1.51 -24.48 5.33
N ASP A 86 -0.94 -25.01 6.41
CA ASP A 86 -1.61 -25.28 7.68
C ASP A 86 -1.45 -24.13 8.70
N SER A 87 -0.75 -23.05 8.34
CA SER A 87 -0.57 -21.89 9.20
C SER A 87 -1.90 -21.17 9.40
N ASP A 88 -2.19 -20.81 10.65
CA ASP A 88 -3.31 -19.94 10.99
C ASP A 88 -3.00 -18.50 10.55
N VAL A 89 -3.85 -17.96 9.68
CA VAL A 89 -3.77 -16.56 9.23
C VAL A 89 -4.98 -15.79 9.75
N LYS A 90 -4.76 -14.52 10.09
CA LYS A 90 -5.80 -13.61 10.56
C LYS A 90 -5.63 -12.26 9.87
N LEU A 91 -6.60 -11.89 9.05
CA LEU A 91 -6.63 -10.64 8.31
C LEU A 91 -7.38 -9.58 9.11
N GLU A 92 -6.68 -8.98 10.06
CA GLU A 92 -7.19 -7.82 10.79
C GLU A 92 -6.66 -6.53 10.15
N ILE A 93 -7.46 -5.96 9.24
CA ILE A 93 -7.04 -4.88 8.35
C ILE A 93 -7.23 -3.52 9.02
N ASN A 94 -6.20 -2.69 8.97
CA ASN A 94 -6.33 -1.27 9.27
C ASN A 94 -6.64 -0.49 7.99
N PHE A 95 -7.90 -0.09 7.80
CA PHE A 95 -8.34 0.53 6.55
C PHE A 95 -7.69 1.89 6.26
N GLU A 96 -7.39 2.70 7.28
CA GLU A 96 -6.68 3.97 7.10
C GLU A 96 -5.25 3.73 6.59
N LYS A 97 -4.54 2.78 7.22
CA LYS A 97 -3.20 2.37 6.84
C LYS A 97 -3.18 1.70 5.46
N LEU A 98 -4.17 0.86 5.18
CA LEU A 98 -4.35 0.23 3.88
C LEU A 98 -4.48 1.26 2.77
N TYR A 99 -5.37 2.25 2.95
CA TYR A 99 -5.56 3.32 1.98
C TYR A 99 -4.28 4.15 1.80
N PHE A 100 -3.55 4.44 2.89
CA PHE A 100 -2.26 5.13 2.82
C PHE A 100 -1.22 4.31 2.03
N ASN A 101 -1.09 3.02 2.29
CA ASN A 101 -0.16 2.14 1.61
C ASN A 101 -0.50 2.00 0.12
N MET A 102 -1.78 1.95 -0.24
CA MET A 102 -2.22 1.97 -1.65
C MET A 102 -1.82 3.28 -2.36
N LEU A 103 -1.89 4.44 -1.68
CA LEU A 103 -1.40 5.71 -2.22
C LEU A 103 0.13 5.70 -2.41
N GLU A 104 0.86 5.08 -1.49
CA GLU A 104 2.31 4.92 -1.59
C GLU A 104 2.72 4.02 -2.76
N ALA A 105 2.03 2.88 -2.92
CA ALA A 105 2.19 1.95 -4.04
C ALA A 105 1.65 2.50 -5.38
N LYS A 106 0.95 3.64 -5.37
CA LYS A 106 0.25 4.23 -6.54
C LYS A 106 -0.76 3.27 -7.18
N ALA A 107 -1.39 2.43 -6.36
CA ALA A 107 -2.34 1.41 -6.77
C ALA A 107 -3.74 1.99 -7.05
N HIS A 108 -3.86 2.79 -8.11
CA HIS A 108 -5.11 3.48 -8.48
C HIS A 108 -6.30 2.54 -8.68
N TRP A 109 -6.06 1.31 -9.14
CA TRP A 109 -7.10 0.29 -9.28
C TRP A 109 -7.69 -0.19 -7.94
N LEU A 110 -7.02 0.06 -6.81
CA LEU A 110 -7.48 -0.34 -5.47
C LEU A 110 -8.04 0.83 -4.66
N PHE A 111 -7.37 1.98 -4.65
CA PHE A 111 -7.83 3.12 -3.83
C PHE A 111 -9.00 3.90 -4.45
N ASP A 112 -9.28 3.73 -5.76
CA ASP A 112 -10.44 4.34 -6.42
C ASP A 112 -11.69 3.42 -6.42
N LEU A 113 -11.63 2.26 -5.75
CA LEU A 113 -12.77 1.34 -5.62
C LEU A 113 -13.98 2.02 -4.93
N ALA A 114 -15.18 1.76 -5.45
CA ALA A 114 -16.42 2.34 -4.91
C ALA A 114 -16.76 1.78 -3.52
N GLU A 115 -16.28 0.58 -3.23
CA GLU A 115 -16.45 -0.12 -1.95
C GLU A 115 -15.89 0.68 -0.77
N TRP A 116 -14.91 1.55 -1.01
CA TRP A 116 -14.40 2.47 0.00
C TRP A 116 -15.48 3.38 0.57
N ASP A 117 -16.54 3.71 -0.16
CA ASP A 117 -17.62 4.58 0.32
C ASP A 117 -18.31 4.02 1.58
N GLY A 118 -18.31 2.69 1.75
CA GLY A 118 -18.83 2.01 2.94
C GLY A 118 -17.82 1.85 4.09
N VAL A 119 -16.54 2.08 3.82
CA VAL A 119 -15.43 1.84 4.76
C VAL A 119 -14.84 3.15 5.29
N LEU A 120 -14.46 4.04 4.38
CA LEU A 120 -13.90 5.36 4.66
C LEU A 120 -14.72 6.41 3.92
N SER A 121 -15.24 7.38 4.67
CA SER A 121 -15.90 8.54 4.10
C SER A 121 -14.98 9.30 3.15
N ALA A 122 -15.58 10.10 2.26
CA ALA A 122 -14.82 10.94 1.34
C ALA A 122 -13.90 11.93 2.08
N ASP A 123 -14.32 12.41 3.26
CA ASP A 123 -13.51 13.32 4.08
C ASP A 123 -12.32 12.61 4.73
N GLU A 124 -12.49 11.37 5.22
CA GLU A 124 -11.39 10.56 5.75
C GLU A 124 -10.35 10.27 4.66
N ARG A 125 -10.78 9.79 3.49
CA ARG A 125 -9.88 9.56 2.35
C ARG A 125 -9.14 10.82 1.92
N LYS A 126 -9.81 11.98 1.95
CA LYS A 126 -9.20 13.27 1.64
C LYS A 126 -8.17 13.67 2.69
N GLN A 127 -8.45 13.42 3.97
CA GLN A 127 -7.51 13.68 5.06
C GLN A 127 -6.27 12.78 4.96
N ILE A 128 -6.43 11.48 4.74
CA ILE A 128 -5.31 10.54 4.56
C ILE A 128 -4.45 10.97 3.36
N LYS A 129 -5.08 11.33 2.23
CA LYS A 129 -4.36 11.82 1.05
C LYS A 129 -3.59 13.12 1.32
N LYS A 130 -4.15 14.01 2.14
CA LYS A 130 -3.47 15.25 2.57
C LYS A 130 -2.26 14.94 3.45
N GLU A 131 -2.37 13.98 4.35
CA GLU A 131 -1.27 13.54 5.21
C GLU A 131 -0.17 12.85 4.39
N TYR A 132 -0.53 11.97 3.47
CA TYR A 132 0.40 11.38 2.50
C TYR A 132 1.15 12.44 1.69
N ASN A 133 0.46 13.44 1.15
CA ASN A 133 1.11 14.52 0.42
C ASN A 133 2.06 15.33 1.32
N LYS A 134 1.72 15.50 2.60
CA LYS A 134 2.57 16.17 3.57
C LYS A 134 3.85 15.39 3.85
N THR A 135 3.81 14.05 3.91
CA THR A 135 5.03 13.23 4.11
C THR A 135 5.97 13.28 2.90
N LYS A 136 5.43 13.40 1.68
CA LYS A 136 6.25 13.53 0.46
C LYS A 136 6.73 14.97 0.20
N THR A 137 6.10 15.97 0.81
CA THR A 137 6.50 17.37 0.64
C THR A 137 7.65 17.72 1.57
N VAL A 138 8.86 17.87 1.02
CA VAL A 138 10.00 18.43 1.77
C VAL A 138 9.79 19.93 1.94
N VAL A 139 9.39 20.35 3.14
CA VAL A 139 9.35 21.77 3.49
C VAL A 139 10.79 22.22 3.75
N ASN A 140 11.33 23.03 2.85
CA ASN A 140 12.64 23.63 3.04
C ASN A 140 12.53 24.77 4.07
N GLU A 141 12.67 24.44 5.36
CA GLU A 141 12.50 25.36 6.50
C GLU A 141 13.50 26.53 6.45
N ASN A 142 14.63 26.38 5.77
CA ASN A 142 15.68 27.40 5.64
C ASN A 142 15.52 28.33 4.43
N LYS A 143 14.32 28.44 3.84
CA LYS A 143 14.09 29.45 2.80
C LYS A 143 13.99 30.83 3.42
N THR A 144 15.09 31.59 3.37
CA THR A 144 15.07 33.03 3.66
C THR A 144 13.98 33.70 2.83
N GLY A 145 13.01 34.32 3.50
CA GLY A 145 11.91 34.99 2.83
C GLY A 145 12.43 36.09 1.91
N ARG A 146 11.83 36.24 0.72
CA ARG A 146 12.27 37.20 -0.31
C ARG A 146 12.43 38.65 0.23
N ASN A 147 11.67 39.01 1.26
CA ASN A 147 11.72 40.32 1.92
C ASN A 147 12.49 40.36 3.26
N GLU A 148 12.96 39.22 3.76
CA GLU A 148 13.72 39.13 5.02
C GLU A 148 15.16 39.64 4.85
N PRO A 149 15.85 40.02 5.95
CA PRO A 149 17.26 40.35 5.94
C PRO A 149 18.09 39.22 5.32
N CYS A 150 19.01 39.59 4.43
CA CYS A 150 19.83 38.61 3.72
C CYS A 150 20.85 37.97 4.67
N PRO A 151 20.98 36.62 4.70
CA PRO A 151 21.86 35.91 5.63
C PRO A 151 23.35 36.16 5.40
N CYS A 152 23.75 36.81 4.30
CA CYS A 152 25.13 37.21 4.03
C CYS A 152 25.62 38.41 4.86
N GLY A 153 24.80 38.93 5.78
CA GLY A 153 25.15 40.04 6.66
C GLY A 153 25.13 41.43 6.01
N SER A 154 24.64 41.54 4.77
CA SER A 154 24.63 42.82 4.04
C SER A 154 23.60 43.85 4.53
N GLY A 155 22.71 43.47 5.45
CA GLY A 155 21.59 44.29 5.93
C GLY A 155 20.49 44.57 4.90
N LYS A 156 20.64 44.12 3.65
CA LYS A 156 19.65 44.27 2.57
C LYS A 156 18.62 43.15 2.61
N LYS A 157 17.41 43.39 2.08
CA LYS A 157 16.41 42.31 1.85
C LYS A 157 16.98 41.26 0.89
N TYR A 158 16.71 39.96 1.12
CA TYR A 158 17.23 38.84 0.32
C TYR A 158 17.08 39.06 -1.19
N LYS A 159 15.91 39.50 -1.66
CA LYS A 159 15.64 39.82 -3.08
C LYS A 159 16.47 40.94 -3.70
N LYS A 160 17.10 41.79 -2.89
CA LYS A 160 17.95 42.89 -3.33
C LYS A 160 19.43 42.57 -3.12
N CYS A 161 19.77 41.35 -2.69
CA CYS A 161 21.13 40.90 -2.40
C CYS A 161 21.38 39.51 -3.00
N CYS A 162 21.50 38.44 -2.20
CA CYS A 162 21.83 37.11 -2.70
C CYS A 162 20.70 36.41 -3.48
N GLY A 163 19.46 36.88 -3.36
CA GLY A 163 18.30 36.38 -4.11
C GLY A 163 17.92 37.25 -5.31
N LYS A 164 18.90 37.96 -5.89
CA LYS A 164 18.74 38.73 -7.12
C LYS A 164 18.80 37.83 -8.35
#